data_AF-A0A2M8NLK2-F1
#
_entry.id   AF-A0A2M8NLK2-F1
#
_cell.length_a   1.000
_cell.length_b   1.000
_cell.length_c   1.000
_cell.angle_alpha   90.00
_cell.angle_beta   90.00
_cell.angle_gamma   90.00
#
_symmetry.space_group_name_H-M   'P 1'
#
loop_
_entity.id
_entity.type
_entity.pdbx_description
1 polymer ?
#
loop_
_entity_poly.entity_id
_entity_poly.type
_entity_poly.pdbx_seq_one_letter_code
_entity_poly.pdbx_strand_id
1 'polypeptide(L)'
;MTIQLLRLKELTAEQRAKLLRRAEKDIRDLFPLAQEVIDAVRTGGDAGVVTYARKFDAPEFEASMLKASPEDFRAARESLEPDVIAAIEAAHANIHKFHEEQLPEPMWFTEVQPGIMAGEKITPIAS
;
A
#
# COMPACT_ATOMS: atom_id res chain seq x y z
N MET A 1 27.72 -9.28 7.15
CA MET A 1 26.60 -9.75 8.00
C MET A 1 26.75 -11.24 8.20
N THR A 2 26.90 -11.71 9.44
CA THR A 2 26.96 -13.15 9.75
C THR A 2 25.55 -13.60 10.13
N ILE A 3 24.95 -14.48 9.34
CA ILE A 3 23.64 -15.07 9.67
C ILE A 3 23.85 -16.04 10.84
N GLN A 4 23.07 -15.89 11.91
CA GLN A 4 23.12 -16.80 13.04
C GLN A 4 22.36 -18.10 12.72
N LEU A 5 23.03 -19.25 12.77
CA LEU A 5 22.38 -20.55 12.75
C LEU A 5 22.07 -20.99 14.19
N LEU A 6 20.79 -21.25 14.46
CA LEU A 6 20.30 -21.68 15.78
C LEU A 6 19.60 -23.03 15.65
N ARG A 7 19.76 -23.90 16.65
CA ARG A 7 19.07 -25.20 16.70
C ARG A 7 17.91 -25.11 17.68
N LEU A 8 16.68 -25.15 17.17
CA LEU A 8 15.46 -24.94 17.97
C LEU A 8 15.41 -25.78 19.25
N LYS A 9 15.83 -27.05 19.17
CA LYS A 9 15.86 -28.00 20.31
C LYS A 9 16.83 -27.60 21.44
N GLU A 10 17.85 -26.79 21.14
CA GLU A 10 18.90 -26.36 22.07
C GLU A 10 18.57 -24.99 22.71
N LEU A 11 17.45 -24.37 22.32
CA LEU A 11 17.02 -23.07 22.83
C LEU A 11 16.13 -23.19 24.07
N THR A 12 16.37 -22.32 25.05
CA THR A 12 15.47 -22.12 26.19
C THR A 12 14.14 -21.51 25.74
N ALA A 13 13.12 -21.60 26.61
CA ALA A 13 11.82 -20.96 26.36
C ALA A 13 11.96 -19.45 26.13
N GLU A 14 12.84 -18.77 26.87
CA GLU A 14 13.13 -17.33 26.72
C GLU A 14 13.81 -17.01 25.38
N GLN A 15 14.77 -17.82 24.97
CA GLN A 15 15.43 -17.67 23.66
C GLN A 15 14.45 -17.88 22.51
N ARG A 16 13.54 -18.86 22.62
CA ARG A 16 12.46 -19.08 21.65
C ARG A 16 11.50 -17.90 21.61
N ALA A 17 11.05 -17.42 22.76
CA ALA A 17 10.20 -16.24 22.84
C ALA A 17 10.87 -15.01 22.19
N LYS A 18 12.18 -14.84 22.40
CA LYS A 18 12.96 -13.77 21.76
C LYS A 18 13.03 -13.90 20.25
N LEU A 19 13.17 -15.11 19.69
CA LEU A 19 13.16 -15.34 18.24
C LEU A 19 11.82 -15.05 17.57
N LEU A 20 10.72 -15.25 18.30
CA LEU A 20 9.38 -14.95 17.81
C LEU A 20 9.06 -13.45 17.85
N ARG A 21 9.89 -12.64 18.51
CA ARG A 21 9.75 -11.18 18.44
C ARG A 21 10.17 -10.72 17.05
N ARG A 22 9.28 -9.98 16.41
CA ARG A 22 9.63 -9.21 15.21
C ARG A 22 10.60 -8.11 15.62
N ALA A 23 11.53 -7.78 14.73
CA ALA A 23 12.31 -6.56 14.87
C ALA A 23 11.36 -5.38 14.67
N GLU A 24 10.75 -4.91 15.75
CA GLU A 24 9.90 -3.73 15.74
C GLU A 24 10.78 -2.55 16.13
N LYS A 25 11.01 -1.67 15.17
CA LYS A 25 11.53 -0.34 15.48
C LYS A 25 10.40 0.43 16.14
N ASP A 26 10.65 0.99 17.32
CA ASP A 26 9.75 1.98 17.88
C ASP A 26 9.76 3.21 16.98
N ILE A 27 8.59 3.57 16.44
CA ILE A 27 8.41 4.68 15.49
C ILE A 27 7.65 5.86 16.11
N ARG A 28 7.41 5.84 17.43
CA ARG A 28 6.65 6.90 18.11
C ARG A 28 7.34 8.26 18.04
N ASP A 29 8.66 8.27 17.90
CA ASP A 29 9.46 9.47 17.68
C ASP A 29 9.20 10.12 16.31
N LEU A 30 8.67 9.37 15.33
CA LEU A 30 8.28 9.89 14.02
C LEU A 30 6.88 10.53 14.02
N PHE A 31 6.07 10.28 15.06
CA PHE A 31 4.68 10.76 15.09
C PHE A 31 4.56 12.29 15.07
N PRO A 32 5.37 13.05 15.83
CA PRO A 32 5.32 14.51 15.76
C PRO A 32 5.56 15.05 14.35
N LEU A 33 6.55 14.49 13.64
CA LEU A 33 6.87 14.91 12.26
C LEU A 33 5.74 14.54 11.30
N ALA A 34 5.19 13.32 11.39
CA ALA A 34 4.06 12.93 10.55
C ALA A 34 2.84 13.83 10.79
N GLN A 35 2.56 14.17 12.05
CA GLN A 35 1.45 15.05 12.41
C GLN A 35 1.65 16.47 11.86
N GLU A 36 2.87 17.01 11.94
CA GLU A 36 3.23 18.31 11.35
C GLU A 36 2.96 18.33 9.83
N VAL A 37 3.37 17.28 9.11
CA VAL A 37 3.12 17.15 7.66
C VAL A 37 1.62 17.09 7.37
N ILE A 38 0.88 16.28 8.11
CA ILE A 38 -0.57 16.12 7.95
C ILE A 38 -1.29 17.45 8.16
N ASP A 39 -0.95 18.19 9.22
CA ASP A 39 -1.61 19.46 9.53
C ASP A 39 -1.26 20.55 8.51
N ALA A 40 -0.02 20.58 8.03
CA ALA A 40 0.40 21.48 6.96
C ALA A 40 -0.35 21.21 5.64
N VAL A 41 -0.52 19.95 5.25
CA VAL A 41 -1.30 19.58 4.05
C VAL A 41 -2.80 19.85 4.25
N ARG A 42 -3.34 19.56 5.43
CA ARG A 42 -4.76 19.80 5.74
C ARG A 42 -5.13 21.28 5.67
N THR A 43 -4.26 22.14 6.18
CA THR A 43 -4.50 23.59 6.24
C THR A 43 -4.05 24.33 4.98
N GLY A 44 -2.97 23.87 4.36
CA GLY A 44 -2.33 24.53 3.21
C GLY A 44 -2.59 23.87 1.85
N GLY A 45 -3.27 22.72 1.81
CA GLY A 45 -3.54 21.97 0.58
C GLY A 45 -2.25 21.65 -0.19
N ASP A 46 -2.30 21.90 -1.51
CA ASP A 46 -1.19 21.68 -2.45
C ASP A 46 0.11 22.37 -2.03
N ALA A 47 0.03 23.57 -1.43
CA ALA A 47 1.22 24.27 -0.96
C ALA A 47 1.94 23.50 0.17
N GLY A 48 1.17 22.83 1.03
CA GLY A 48 1.69 21.93 2.05
C GLY A 48 2.40 20.73 1.43
N VAL A 49 1.80 20.13 0.39
CA VAL A 49 2.41 19.01 -0.35
C VAL A 49 3.72 19.44 -1.00
N VAL A 50 3.72 20.55 -1.74
CA VAL A 50 4.92 21.10 -2.41
C VAL A 50 6.04 21.37 -1.41
N THR A 51 5.71 21.95 -0.26
CA THR A 51 6.69 22.24 0.81
C THR A 51 7.45 20.98 1.22
N TYR A 52 6.73 19.89 1.48
CA TYR A 52 7.34 18.64 1.94
C TYR A 52 7.96 17.81 0.81
N ALA A 53 7.40 17.85 -0.40
CA ALA A 53 8.02 17.26 -1.58
C ALA A 53 9.42 17.85 -1.83
N ARG A 54 9.55 19.19 -1.73
CA ARG A 54 10.84 19.88 -1.85
C ARG A 54 11.80 19.55 -0.73
N LYS A 55 11.29 19.42 0.50
CA LYS A 55 12.10 19.14 1.69
C LYS A 55 12.73 17.75 1.65
N PHE A 56 12.04 16.75 1.10
CA PHE A 56 12.46 15.36 1.18
C PHE A 56 13.05 14.81 -0.12
N ASP A 57 12.44 15.07 -1.28
CA ASP A 57 12.72 14.29 -2.49
C ASP A 57 13.06 15.16 -3.72
N ALA A 58 12.34 16.25 -3.98
CA ALA A 58 12.38 16.99 -5.23
C ALA A 58 12.42 18.52 -4.99
N PRO A 59 13.60 19.13 -4.78
CA PRO A 59 13.76 20.54 -4.41
C PRO A 59 13.08 21.56 -5.35
N GLU A 60 12.93 21.20 -6.62
CA GLU A 60 12.32 22.03 -7.67
C GLU A 60 10.84 21.70 -7.92
N PHE A 61 10.20 20.85 -7.10
CA PHE A 61 8.83 20.42 -7.32
C PHE A 61 7.84 21.59 -7.28
N GLU A 62 6.86 21.63 -8.17
CA GLU A 62 5.85 22.69 -8.23
C GLU A 62 4.43 22.12 -8.12
N ALA A 63 3.46 22.95 -7.73
CA ALA A 63 2.07 22.51 -7.64
C ALA A 63 1.50 22.02 -8.99
N SER A 64 1.99 22.57 -10.10
CA SER A 64 1.69 22.15 -11.47
C SER A 64 2.10 20.69 -11.76
N MET A 65 3.02 20.13 -10.98
CA MET A 65 3.56 18.77 -11.13
C MET A 65 2.84 17.73 -10.27
N LEU A 66 1.83 18.12 -9.47
CA LEU A 66 1.09 17.20 -8.60
C LEU A 66 0.36 16.10 -9.37
N LYS A 67 -0.08 16.41 -10.60
CA LYS A 67 -0.77 15.46 -11.47
C LYS A 67 0.10 15.18 -12.69
N ALA A 68 0.49 13.92 -12.85
CA ALA A 68 1.15 13.45 -14.07
C ALA A 68 0.26 13.72 -15.30
N SER A 69 0.87 14.26 -16.34
CA SER A 69 0.24 14.53 -17.63
C SER A 69 0.25 13.28 -18.52
N PRO A 70 -0.60 13.21 -19.56
CA PRO A 70 -0.53 12.15 -20.57
C PRO A 70 0.85 12.04 -21.24
N GLU A 71 1.58 13.15 -21.33
CA GLU A 71 2.94 13.17 -21.87
C GLU A 71 3.91 12.40 -20.98
N ASP A 72 3.82 12.59 -19.66
CA ASP A 72 4.68 11.89 -18.70
C ASP A 72 4.50 10.38 -18.82
N PHE A 73 3.26 9.91 -19.00
CA PHE A 73 2.99 8.49 -19.23
C PHE A 73 3.59 7.98 -20.54
N ARG A 74 3.51 8.77 -21.62
CA ARG A 74 4.10 8.39 -22.90
C ARG A 74 5.62 8.30 -22.80
N ALA A 75 6.26 9.34 -22.27
CA ALA A 75 7.71 9.39 -22.09
C ALA A 75 8.21 8.25 -21.17
N ALA A 76 7.49 7.96 -20.08
CA ALA A 76 7.81 6.84 -19.20
C ALA A 76 7.65 5.48 -19.89
N ARG A 77 6.67 5.33 -20.79
CA ARG A 77 6.45 4.08 -21.52
C ARG A 77 7.49 3.85 -22.62
N GLU A 78 7.95 4.93 -23.26
CA GLU A 78 9.00 4.91 -24.29
C GLU A 78 10.40 4.68 -23.71
N SER A 79 10.64 5.03 -22.44
CA SER A 79 11.93 4.83 -21.78
C SER A 79 12.19 3.41 -21.27
N LEU A 80 11.22 2.50 -21.40
CA LEU A 80 11.30 1.12 -20.91
C LEU A 80 11.61 0.14 -22.05
N GLU A 81 12.49 -0.80 -21.77
CA GLU A 81 12.80 -1.91 -22.67
C GLU A 81 11.57 -2.84 -22.84
N PRO A 82 11.33 -3.39 -24.05
CA PRO A 82 10.15 -4.21 -24.34
C PRO A 82 9.96 -5.42 -23.41
N ASP A 83 11.04 -6.00 -22.89
CA ASP A 83 11.02 -7.14 -21.98
C ASP A 83 10.51 -6.77 -20.58
N VAL A 84 10.88 -5.60 -20.06
CA VAL A 84 10.37 -5.06 -18.79
C VAL A 84 8.86 -4.85 -18.87
N ILE A 85 8.40 -4.27 -19.97
CA ILE A 85 6.97 -4.08 -20.24
C ILE A 85 6.24 -5.43 -20.24
N ALA A 86 6.74 -6.40 -21.00
CA ALA A 86 6.12 -7.72 -21.09
C ALA A 86 6.05 -8.41 -19.72
N ALA A 87 7.08 -8.24 -18.89
CA ALA A 87 7.09 -8.76 -17.52
C ALA A 87 6.02 -8.11 -16.63
N ILE A 88 5.85 -6.78 -16.71
CA ILE A 88 4.81 -6.04 -15.97
C ILE A 88 3.41 -6.46 -16.43
N GLU A 89 3.18 -6.59 -17.73
CA GLU A 89 1.89 -7.00 -18.29
C GLU A 89 1.53 -8.44 -17.87
N ALA A 90 2.51 -9.36 -17.87
CA ALA A 90 2.32 -10.71 -17.37
C ALA A 90 1.99 -10.74 -15.87
N ALA A 91 2.70 -9.94 -15.06
CA ALA A 91 2.41 -9.81 -13.63
C ALA A 91 1.00 -9.25 -13.39
N HIS A 92 0.62 -8.20 -14.13
CA HIS A 92 -0.72 -7.62 -14.07
C HIS A 92 -1.81 -8.66 -14.38
N ALA A 93 -1.66 -9.43 -15.47
CA ALA A 93 -2.64 -10.45 -15.84
C ALA A 93 -2.84 -11.51 -14.73
N ASN A 94 -1.75 -11.95 -14.11
CA ASN A 94 -1.81 -12.92 -13.01
C ASN A 94 -2.46 -12.33 -11.74
N ILE A 95 -2.09 -11.10 -11.37
CA ILE A 95 -2.65 -10.39 -10.22
C ILE A 95 -4.15 -10.15 -10.44
N HIS A 96 -4.53 -9.63 -11.60
CA HIS A 96 -5.93 -9.38 -11.94
C HIS A 96 -6.75 -10.65 -11.86
N LYS A 97 -6.32 -11.71 -12.56
CA LYS A 97 -7.03 -12.99 -12.55
C LYS A 97 -7.22 -13.51 -11.13
N PHE A 98 -6.19 -13.50 -10.29
CA PHE A 98 -6.31 -14.02 -8.93
C PHE A 98 -7.28 -13.20 -8.06
N HIS A 99 -7.28 -11.87 -8.17
CA HIS A 99 -8.18 -11.02 -7.38
C HIS A 99 -9.62 -11.00 -7.94
N GLU A 100 -9.78 -11.20 -9.24
CA GLU A 100 -11.09 -11.36 -9.87
C GLU A 100 -11.80 -12.64 -9.38
N GLU A 101 -11.05 -13.75 -9.24
CA GLU A 101 -11.57 -15.00 -8.67
C GLU A 101 -11.93 -14.88 -7.17
N GLN A 102 -11.45 -13.85 -6.48
CA GLN A 102 -11.82 -13.54 -5.10
C GLN A 102 -13.06 -12.66 -4.98
N LEU A 103 -13.61 -12.16 -6.10
CA LEU A 103 -14.78 -11.31 -6.05
C LEU A 103 -15.93 -12.08 -5.37
N PRO A 104 -16.45 -11.56 -4.25
CA PRO A 104 -17.59 -12.17 -3.60
C PRO A 104 -18.84 -11.97 -4.45
N GLU A 105 -19.89 -12.74 -4.18
CA GLU A 105 -21.17 -12.49 -4.84
C GLU A 105 -21.62 -11.05 -4.57
N PRO A 106 -22.05 -10.28 -5.60
CA PRO A 106 -22.40 -8.87 -5.41
C PRO A 106 -23.47 -8.65 -4.35
N MET A 107 -24.35 -9.63 -4.20
CA MET A 107 -25.45 -9.64 -3.27
C MET A 107 -25.94 -11.07 -3.07
N TRP A 108 -26.20 -11.45 -1.82
CA TRP A 108 -26.84 -12.71 -1.50
C TRP A 108 -27.93 -12.48 -0.46
N PHE A 109 -28.95 -13.35 -0.45
CA PHE A 109 -30.00 -13.36 0.58
C PHE A 109 -30.42 -14.78 0.91
N THR A 110 -30.89 -14.97 2.13
CA THR A 110 -31.56 -16.19 2.60
C THR A 110 -32.85 -15.85 3.31
N GLU A 111 -33.84 -16.73 3.23
CA GLU A 111 -35.02 -16.67 4.08
C GLU A 111 -34.66 -17.23 5.46
N VAL A 112 -34.68 -16.39 6.49
CA VAL A 112 -34.34 -16.82 7.87
C VAL A 112 -35.55 -17.41 8.59
N GLN A 113 -36.75 -16.95 8.23
CA GLN A 113 -38.06 -17.45 8.64
C GLN A 113 -39.06 -17.15 7.52
N PRO A 114 -40.21 -17.84 7.45
CA PRO A 114 -41.23 -17.56 6.44
C PRO A 114 -41.57 -16.07 6.32
N GLY A 115 -41.24 -15.47 5.18
CA GLY A 115 -41.44 -14.05 4.86
C GLY A 115 -40.33 -13.10 5.32
N ILE A 116 -39.25 -13.56 5.94
CA ILE A 116 -38.12 -12.73 6.41
C ILE A 116 -36.86 -13.05 5.63
N MET A 117 -36.41 -12.11 4.79
CA MET A 117 -35.16 -12.21 4.03
C MET A 117 -34.03 -11.43 4.73
N ALA A 118 -32.84 -12.02 4.81
CA ALA A 118 -31.63 -11.36 5.30
C ALA A 118 -30.43 -11.74 4.42
N GLY A 119 -29.43 -10.87 4.33
CA GLY A 119 -28.26 -11.10 3.48
C GLY A 119 -27.32 -9.91 3.45
N GLU A 120 -26.35 -9.95 2.54
CA GLU A 120 -25.33 -8.93 2.40
C GLU A 120 -25.25 -8.41 0.97
N LYS A 121 -24.92 -7.13 0.84
CA LYS A 121 -24.61 -6.47 -0.43
C LYS A 121 -23.21 -5.91 -0.34
N ILE A 122 -22.42 -6.14 -1.38
CA ILE A 122 -21.04 -5.67 -1.45
C ILE A 122 -20.97 -4.51 -2.43
N THR A 123 -20.38 -3.41 -1.99
CA THR A 123 -20.23 -2.18 -2.78
C THR A 123 -18.81 -1.65 -2.69
N PRO A 124 -18.27 -1.09 -3.77
CA PRO A 124 -16.93 -0.50 -3.75
C PRO A 124 -16.86 0.70 -2.81
N ILE A 125 -15.67 0.96 -2.27
CA ILE A 125 -15.35 2.24 -1.61
C ILE A 125 -15.35 3.33 -2.69
N ALA A 126 -16.01 4.45 -2.44
CA ALA A 126 -16.23 5.48 -3.45
C ALA A 126 -14.95 6.22 -3.88
N SER A 127 -14.02 6.43 -2.94
CA SER A 127 -12.72 7.09 -3.15
C SER A 127 -11.81 6.90 -1.95
#